data_AF-A0A1F6FL78-F1
#
_entry.id   AF-A0A1F6FL78-F1
#
_cell.length_a   1.000
_cell.length_b   1.000
_cell.length_c   1.000
_cell.angle_alpha   90.00
_cell.angle_beta   90.00
_cell.angle_gamma   90.00
#
_symmetry.space_group_name_H-M   'P 1'
#
loop_
_entity.id
_entity.type
_entity.pdbx_description
1 polymer ?
#
loop_
_entity_poly.entity_id
_entity_poly.type
_entity_poly.pdbx_seq_one_letter_code
_entity_poly.pdbx_strand_id
1 'polypeptide(L)'
;KIQETLKNFIGPQLQTPPPFSAKKINGQKAYNLARKGLVPKLKPQKINIYNIKLNKSLITNYYLLITVHCSSGTYIRRLAHDIGKKLGSGAYLEKLRRTQIGTFKLKDAISLNKLTKNNWQKFTLANLSLPHKTSALIFGTFDKLHPGHKNFFTQAKKLADELYIVIARDNNVKQVKNKLPQDNELARLKNIKNLNLAAQVILGSQNWQHRYRIINKIKPDIIALGYDQKINMAELKAKLKKYGLKSKIIRLKPYCPGKYKSSKIN
;
A
#
# COMPACT_ATOMS: atom_id res chain seq x y z
N LYS A 1 -10.00 27.25 -19.22
CA LYS A 1 -9.54 27.79 -17.91
C LYS A 1 -9.80 26.86 -16.72
N ILE A 2 -11.03 26.65 -16.21
CA ILE A 2 -11.25 25.89 -14.95
C ILE A 2 -10.66 24.48 -14.98
N GLN A 3 -11.02 23.66 -15.97
CA GLN A 3 -10.53 22.27 -16.07
C GLN A 3 -9.00 22.20 -16.13
N GLU A 4 -8.38 23.14 -16.85
CA GLU A 4 -6.93 23.23 -17.00
C GLU A 4 -6.27 23.61 -15.67
N THR A 5 -6.82 24.59 -14.95
CA THR A 5 -6.37 24.93 -13.60
C THR A 5 -6.41 23.74 -12.66
N LEU A 6 -7.48 22.93 -12.70
CA LEU A 6 -7.61 21.75 -11.84
C LEU A 6 -6.54 20.68 -12.12
N LYS A 7 -6.15 20.49 -13.39
CA LYS A 7 -5.09 19.54 -13.76
C LYS A 7 -3.75 19.87 -13.10
N ASN A 8 -3.45 21.15 -12.91
CA ASN A 8 -2.19 21.60 -12.29
C ASN A 8 -2.05 21.20 -10.81
N PHE A 9 -3.14 20.79 -10.16
CA PHE A 9 -3.11 20.31 -8.78
C PHE A 9 -2.94 18.81 -8.66
N ILE A 10 -2.96 18.04 -9.76
CA ILE A 10 -2.78 16.58 -9.72
C ILE A 10 -1.30 16.27 -9.49
N GLY A 11 -1.03 15.36 -8.55
CA GLY A 11 0.31 14.90 -8.20
C GLY A 11 0.76 15.29 -6.78
N PRO A 12 2.02 14.92 -6.45
CA PRO A 12 2.61 15.21 -5.14
C PRO A 12 2.87 16.70 -4.98
N GLN A 13 2.50 17.26 -3.82
CA GLN A 13 2.72 18.67 -3.51
C GLN A 13 2.81 18.93 -2.01
N LEU A 14 3.24 20.13 -1.64
CA LEU A 14 3.24 20.59 -0.26
C LEU A 14 1.99 21.40 0.03
N GLN A 15 1.34 21.10 1.15
CA GLN A 15 0.21 21.87 1.63
C GLN A 15 0.44 22.30 3.08
N THR A 16 0.28 23.59 3.33
CA THR A 16 0.26 24.12 4.71
C THR A 16 -1.14 23.94 5.29
N PRO A 17 -1.28 23.23 6.42
CA PRO A 17 -2.57 23.11 7.10
C PRO A 17 -3.15 24.48 7.46
N PRO A 18 -4.49 24.64 7.45
CA PRO A 18 -5.12 25.88 7.92
C PRO A 18 -4.95 26.05 9.45
N PRO A 19 -4.96 27.31 9.96
CA PRO A 19 -4.87 27.59 11.39
C PRO A 19 -5.92 26.86 12.24
N PHE A 20 -7.16 26.81 11.74
CA PHE A 20 -8.27 26.05 12.34
C PHE A 20 -8.20 24.56 11.97
N SER A 21 -7.15 23.89 12.46
CA SER A 21 -6.95 22.46 12.29
C SER A 21 -6.66 21.76 13.63
N ALA A 22 -6.88 20.44 13.67
CA ALA A 22 -6.59 19.61 14.83
C ALA A 22 -5.09 19.26 15.00
N LYS A 23 -4.20 19.82 14.14
CA LYS A 23 -2.75 19.65 14.26
C LYS A 23 -2.28 20.11 15.64
N LYS A 24 -1.42 19.33 16.29
CA LYS A 24 -0.78 19.76 17.54
C LYS A 24 0.50 20.54 17.25
N ILE A 25 0.73 21.61 18.00
CA ILE A 25 1.97 22.40 18.07
C ILE A 25 2.34 22.44 19.55
N ASN A 26 3.51 21.90 19.90
CA ASN A 26 3.99 21.82 21.29
C ASN A 26 2.93 21.28 22.27
N GLY A 27 2.25 20.20 21.87
CA GLY A 27 1.19 19.56 22.67
C GLY A 27 -0.21 20.18 22.54
N GLN A 28 -0.35 21.42 22.07
CA GLN A 28 -1.65 22.12 21.94
C GLN A 28 -2.22 22.04 20.53
N LYS A 29 -3.55 21.85 20.39
CA LYS A 29 -4.21 21.85 19.07
C LYS A 29 -4.19 23.26 18.45
N ALA A 30 -3.86 23.38 17.17
CA ALA A 30 -3.68 24.64 16.45
C ALA A 30 -4.95 25.51 16.46
N TYR A 31 -6.14 24.90 16.41
CA TYR A 31 -7.38 25.66 16.53
C TYR A 31 -7.57 26.33 17.90
N ASN A 32 -7.01 25.79 18.99
CA ASN A 32 -7.06 26.44 20.31
C ASN A 32 -6.23 27.73 20.30
N LEU A 33 -5.07 27.72 19.64
CA LEU A 33 -4.21 28.88 19.49
C LEU A 33 -4.87 29.93 18.58
N ALA A 34 -5.42 29.50 17.44
CA ALA A 34 -6.11 30.39 16.50
C ALA A 34 -7.30 31.11 17.13
N ARG A 35 -8.07 30.43 18.00
CA ARG A 35 -9.19 31.07 18.74
C ARG A 35 -8.72 32.11 19.76
N LYS A 36 -7.47 32.04 20.21
CA LYS A 36 -6.84 33.04 21.09
C LYS A 36 -6.17 34.17 20.31
N GLY A 37 -6.40 34.27 19.00
CA GLY A 37 -5.78 35.27 18.12
C GLY A 37 -4.31 34.98 17.76
N LEU A 38 -3.72 33.90 18.29
CA LEU A 38 -2.35 33.52 17.97
C LEU A 38 -2.33 32.79 16.62
N VAL A 39 -1.44 33.20 15.71
CA VAL A 39 -1.28 32.54 14.41
C VAL A 39 -0.34 31.33 14.56
N PRO A 40 -0.85 30.08 14.53
CA PRO A 40 -0.01 28.90 14.68
C PRO A 40 0.95 28.75 13.49
N LYS A 41 2.26 28.68 13.75
CA LYS A 41 3.28 28.35 12.73
C LYS A 41 3.16 26.87 12.32
N LEU A 42 2.40 26.61 11.25
CA LEU A 42 2.17 25.26 10.73
C LEU A 42 3.19 24.92 9.64
N LYS A 43 3.91 23.80 9.81
CA LYS A 43 4.82 23.29 8.77
C LYS A 43 4.04 22.68 7.60
N PRO A 44 4.47 22.91 6.34
CA PRO A 44 3.91 22.24 5.17
C PRO A 44 4.02 20.72 5.28
N GLN A 45 3.05 20.01 4.73
CA GLN A 45 3.05 18.54 4.66
C GLN A 45 2.96 18.07 3.22
N LYS A 46 3.65 16.95 2.94
CA LYS A 46 3.50 16.25 1.67
C LYS A 46 2.10 15.66 1.59
N ILE A 47 1.40 16.03 0.53
CA ILE A 47 0.14 15.45 0.12
C ILE A 47 0.26 14.96 -1.32
N ASN A 48 -0.68 14.13 -1.75
CA ASN A 48 -0.80 13.74 -3.15
C ASN A 48 -2.26 13.86 -3.58
N ILE A 49 -2.51 14.55 -4.68
CA ILE A 49 -3.82 14.56 -5.32
C ILE A 49 -3.75 13.57 -6.47
N TYR A 50 -4.39 12.42 -6.31
CA TYR A 50 -4.40 11.38 -7.32
C TYR A 50 -5.29 11.74 -8.51
N ASN A 51 -6.40 12.44 -8.26
CA ASN A 51 -7.33 12.88 -9.32
C ASN A 51 -8.23 14.03 -8.85
N ILE A 52 -8.60 14.92 -9.77
CA ILE A 52 -9.66 15.91 -9.60
C ILE A 52 -10.59 15.85 -10.81
N LYS A 53 -11.89 15.68 -10.57
CA LYS A 53 -12.92 15.73 -11.60
C LYS A 53 -13.86 16.89 -11.36
N LEU A 54 -14.06 17.72 -12.39
CA LEU A 54 -15.08 18.76 -12.40
C LEU A 54 -16.41 18.16 -12.85
N ASN A 55 -17.48 18.38 -12.08
CA ASN A 55 -18.82 18.09 -12.54
C ASN A 55 -19.33 19.29 -13.36
N LYS A 56 -19.27 19.16 -14.70
CA LYS A 56 -19.63 20.24 -15.62
C LYS A 56 -21.09 20.66 -15.55
N SER A 57 -22.01 19.73 -15.25
CA SER A 57 -23.45 20.02 -15.23
C SER A 57 -23.89 20.79 -13.99
N LEU A 58 -23.02 20.95 -12.99
CA LEU A 58 -23.29 21.66 -11.74
C LEU A 58 -22.41 22.91 -11.57
N ILE A 59 -21.89 23.43 -12.67
CA ILE A 59 -21.21 24.73 -12.68
C ILE A 59 -22.27 25.82 -12.72
N THR A 60 -22.16 26.80 -11.83
CA THR A 60 -22.92 28.05 -11.89
C THR A 60 -21.96 29.24 -11.85
N ASN A 61 -22.48 30.46 -11.85
CA ASN A 61 -21.67 31.67 -11.73
C ASN A 61 -20.84 31.73 -10.44
N TYR A 62 -21.27 31.03 -9.38
CA TYR A 62 -20.63 31.09 -8.06
C TYR A 62 -20.15 29.73 -7.54
N TYR A 63 -20.63 28.62 -8.11
CA TYR A 63 -20.38 27.29 -7.58
C TYR A 63 -19.67 26.38 -8.58
N LEU A 64 -18.67 25.66 -8.07
CA LEU A 64 -18.00 24.57 -8.74
C LEU A 64 -18.11 23.31 -7.89
N LEU A 65 -18.74 22.27 -8.43
CA LEU A 65 -18.68 20.94 -7.81
C LEU A 65 -17.50 20.15 -8.39
N ILE A 66 -16.56 19.79 -7.51
CA ILE A 66 -15.42 18.93 -7.85
C ILE A 66 -15.41 17.67 -6.98
N THR A 67 -14.95 16.57 -7.56
CA THR A 67 -14.62 15.34 -6.84
C THR A 67 -13.11 15.20 -6.77
N VAL A 68 -12.56 15.01 -5.57
CA VAL A 68 -11.12 14.92 -5.33
C VAL A 68 -10.78 13.57 -4.73
N HIS A 69 -9.83 12.85 -5.35
CA HIS A 69 -9.18 11.69 -4.76
C HIS A 69 -7.78 12.11 -4.31
N CYS A 70 -7.50 12.01 -3.01
CA CYS A 70 -6.27 12.53 -2.42
C CYS A 70 -5.74 11.64 -1.30
N SER A 71 -4.47 11.83 -0.93
CA SER A 71 -3.86 11.20 0.24
C SER A 71 -4.49 11.69 1.55
N SER A 72 -4.28 10.94 2.63
CA SER A 72 -4.61 11.38 3.99
C SER A 72 -3.87 12.69 4.33
N GLY A 73 -4.47 13.49 5.22
CA GLY A 73 -3.92 14.79 5.62
C GLY A 73 -4.19 15.94 4.65
N THR A 74 -4.81 15.69 3.50
CA THR A 74 -5.20 16.75 2.55
C THR A 74 -6.35 17.59 3.10
N TYR A 75 -6.14 18.90 3.19
CA TYR A 75 -7.15 19.89 3.55
C TYR A 75 -7.86 20.41 2.30
N ILE A 76 -9.06 19.89 2.03
CA ILE A 76 -9.88 20.32 0.88
C ILE A 76 -10.20 21.81 0.91
N ARG A 77 -10.37 22.41 2.11
CA ARG A 77 -10.54 23.86 2.27
C ARG A 77 -9.36 24.67 1.70
N ARG A 78 -8.14 24.20 1.94
CA ARG A 78 -6.92 24.85 1.43
C ARG A 78 -6.79 24.66 -0.07
N LEU A 79 -7.11 23.46 -0.57
CA LEU A 79 -7.16 23.18 -2.01
C LEU A 79 -8.14 24.13 -2.73
N ALA A 80 -9.36 24.33 -2.17
CA ALA A 80 -10.33 25.28 -2.73
C ALA A 80 -9.76 26.70 -2.82
N HIS A 81 -9.15 27.20 -1.75
CA HIS A 81 -8.46 28.50 -1.73
C HIS A 81 -7.39 28.60 -2.83
N ASP A 82 -6.51 27.61 -2.93
CA ASP A 82 -5.40 27.65 -3.88
C ASP A 82 -5.89 27.55 -5.33
N ILE A 83 -6.96 26.78 -5.60
CA ILE A 83 -7.65 26.76 -6.90
C ILE A 83 -8.21 28.15 -7.24
N GLY A 84 -8.93 28.77 -6.30
CA GLY A 84 -9.51 30.10 -6.49
C GLY A 84 -8.45 31.17 -6.75
N LYS A 85 -7.34 31.14 -6.00
CA LYS A 85 -6.18 32.01 -6.24
C LYS A 85 -5.63 31.82 -7.65
N LYS A 86 -5.49 30.58 -8.12
CA LYS A 86 -4.99 30.28 -9.46
C LYS A 86 -5.97 30.69 -10.57
N LEU A 87 -7.27 30.74 -10.28
CA LEU A 87 -8.30 31.24 -11.21
C LEU A 87 -8.37 32.77 -11.29
N GLY A 88 -7.91 33.47 -10.25
CA GLY A 88 -7.88 34.93 -10.17
C GLY A 88 -9.06 35.56 -9.42
N SER A 89 -10.03 34.76 -8.97
CA SER A 89 -11.25 35.23 -8.27
C SER A 89 -11.20 35.01 -6.75
N GLY A 90 -10.30 34.16 -6.27
CA GLY A 90 -10.43 33.54 -4.95
C GLY A 90 -11.53 32.48 -4.93
N ALA A 91 -11.52 31.63 -3.89
CA ALA A 91 -12.57 30.64 -3.63
C ALA A 91 -12.47 30.14 -2.18
N TYR A 92 -13.58 29.65 -1.66
CA TYR A 92 -13.65 28.96 -0.37
C TYR A 92 -14.51 27.71 -0.50
N LEU A 93 -14.42 26.83 0.51
CA LEU A 93 -15.23 25.60 0.53
C LEU A 93 -16.58 25.89 1.20
N GLU A 94 -17.66 25.81 0.42
CA GLU A 94 -19.03 25.97 0.91
C GLU A 94 -19.59 24.65 1.48
N LYS A 95 -19.54 23.56 0.70
CA LYS A 95 -19.98 22.22 1.14
C LYS A 95 -18.90 21.17 0.93
N LEU A 96 -18.86 20.19 1.83
CA LEU A 96 -17.96 19.03 1.72
C LEU A 96 -18.69 17.75 2.10
N ARG A 97 -18.63 16.76 1.21
CA ARG A 97 -19.11 15.41 1.48
C ARG A 97 -17.98 14.41 1.23
N ARG A 98 -17.57 13.70 2.27
CA ARG A 98 -16.58 12.62 2.15
C ARG A 98 -17.30 11.34 1.71
N THR A 99 -16.98 10.84 0.53
CA THR A 99 -17.64 9.68 -0.08
C THR A 99 -16.88 8.37 0.13
N GLN A 100 -15.60 8.40 0.52
CA GLN A 100 -14.77 7.23 0.73
C GLN A 100 -13.62 7.49 1.72
N ILE A 101 -13.23 6.47 2.49
CA ILE A 101 -12.03 6.43 3.34
C ILE A 101 -11.35 5.08 3.12
N GLY A 102 -10.20 5.06 2.44
CA GLY A 102 -9.55 3.81 2.08
C GLY A 102 -10.53 2.93 1.29
N THR A 103 -10.89 1.78 1.83
CA THR A 103 -11.85 0.85 1.22
C THR A 103 -13.31 1.08 1.63
N PHE A 104 -13.57 1.85 2.69
CA PHE A 104 -14.92 2.13 3.16
C PHE A 104 -15.59 3.21 2.32
N LYS A 105 -16.74 2.92 1.71
CA LYS A 105 -17.50 3.87 0.91
C LYS A 105 -18.73 4.34 1.66
N LEU A 106 -19.19 5.55 1.34
CA LEU A 106 -20.35 6.16 1.96
C LEU A 106 -21.64 5.37 1.74
N LYS A 107 -21.76 4.66 0.61
CA LYS A 107 -22.90 3.78 0.32
C LYS A 107 -23.02 2.61 1.30
N ASP A 108 -21.91 2.21 1.92
CA ASP A 108 -21.85 1.12 2.89
C ASP A 108 -21.98 1.66 4.33
N ALA A 109 -22.09 2.99 4.50
CA ALA A 109 -22.24 3.61 5.79
C ALA A 109 -23.68 3.47 6.30
N ILE A 110 -23.80 3.17 7.59
CA ILE A 110 -25.08 3.18 8.30
C ILE A 110 -25.29 4.54 8.99
N SER A 111 -26.49 5.08 8.84
CA SER A 111 -26.89 6.29 9.56
C SER A 111 -27.10 5.98 11.04
N LEU A 112 -26.70 6.91 11.92
CA LEU A 112 -26.78 6.72 13.37
C LEU A 112 -28.19 6.43 13.86
N ASN A 113 -29.22 7.00 13.23
CA ASN A 113 -30.63 6.74 13.57
C ASN A 113 -31.10 5.30 13.29
N LYS A 114 -30.36 4.52 12.49
CA LYS A 114 -30.63 3.09 12.24
C LYS A 114 -29.93 2.19 13.25
N LEU A 115 -29.07 2.74 14.11
CA LEU A 115 -28.38 2.00 15.15
C LEU A 115 -29.24 1.92 16.40
N THR A 116 -29.33 0.73 16.99
CA THR A 116 -29.99 0.44 18.25
C THR A 116 -29.03 -0.29 19.18
N LYS A 117 -29.34 -0.34 20.48
CA LYS A 117 -28.57 -1.10 21.48
C LYS A 117 -28.37 -2.57 21.09
N ASN A 118 -29.27 -3.12 20.28
CA ASN A 118 -29.32 -4.53 19.93
C ASN A 118 -28.70 -4.86 18.56
N ASN A 119 -28.38 -3.87 17.72
CA ASN A 119 -27.89 -4.12 16.36
C ASN A 119 -26.51 -3.53 16.06
N TRP A 120 -26.01 -2.57 16.86
CA TRP A 120 -24.80 -1.82 16.51
C TRP A 120 -23.56 -2.72 16.39
N GLN A 121 -23.51 -3.81 17.15
CA GLN A 121 -22.40 -4.77 17.12
C GLN A 121 -22.20 -5.35 15.72
N LYS A 122 -23.28 -5.55 14.95
CA LYS A 122 -23.23 -6.08 13.57
C LYS A 122 -22.48 -5.15 12.61
N PHE A 123 -22.42 -3.86 12.92
CA PHE A 123 -21.78 -2.83 12.09
C PHE A 123 -20.38 -2.45 12.58
N THR A 124 -19.81 -3.22 13.50
CA THR A 124 -18.42 -3.03 13.95
C THR A 124 -17.44 -3.65 12.95
N LEU A 125 -16.20 -3.16 12.93
CA LEU A 125 -15.16 -3.69 12.04
C LEU A 125 -14.85 -5.17 12.28
N ALA A 126 -15.10 -5.69 13.49
CA ALA A 126 -14.92 -7.09 13.82
C ALA A 126 -15.94 -8.00 13.11
N ASN A 127 -17.15 -7.47 12.86
CA ASN A 127 -18.25 -8.20 12.24
C ASN A 127 -18.48 -7.83 10.76
N LEU A 128 -17.83 -6.75 10.30
CA LEU A 128 -17.72 -6.44 8.88
C LEU A 128 -16.64 -7.32 8.27
N SER A 129 -16.95 -8.00 7.17
CA SER A 129 -15.92 -8.58 6.30
C SER A 129 -15.10 -7.44 5.72
N LEU A 130 -14.03 -7.07 6.42
CA LEU A 130 -13.04 -6.15 5.89
C LEU A 130 -12.56 -6.71 4.55
N PRO A 131 -12.42 -5.89 3.49
CA PRO A 131 -11.78 -6.35 2.28
C PRO A 131 -10.40 -6.88 2.68
N HIS A 132 -10.24 -8.20 2.59
CA HIS A 132 -9.01 -8.88 2.90
C HIS A 132 -7.95 -8.27 2.00
N LYS A 133 -6.93 -7.65 2.60
CA LYS A 133 -5.78 -7.21 1.82
C LYS A 133 -5.23 -8.45 1.14
N THR A 134 -5.20 -8.41 -0.18
CA THR A 134 -4.64 -9.52 -0.94
C THR A 134 -3.16 -9.62 -0.60
N SER A 135 -2.67 -10.84 -0.46
CA SER A 135 -1.31 -11.12 -0.03
C SER A 135 -0.59 -12.00 -1.05
N ALA A 136 0.61 -11.60 -1.44
CA ALA A 136 1.50 -12.37 -2.28
C ALA A 136 2.69 -12.89 -1.47
N LEU A 137 3.05 -14.15 -1.67
CA LEU A 137 4.23 -14.78 -1.11
C LEU A 137 5.22 -15.11 -2.21
N ILE A 138 6.47 -14.69 -2.02
CA ILE A 138 7.61 -15.19 -2.79
C ILE A 138 8.59 -15.88 -1.86
N PHE A 139 9.33 -16.84 -2.38
CA PHE A 139 10.41 -17.51 -1.65
C PHE A 139 11.61 -17.75 -2.56
N GLY A 140 12.81 -17.71 -1.99
CA GLY A 140 14.04 -17.90 -2.76
C GLY A 140 15.31 -17.74 -1.93
N THR A 141 16.45 -18.04 -2.54
CA THR A 141 17.76 -17.76 -1.94
C THR A 141 18.02 -16.25 -1.92
N PHE A 142 17.80 -15.55 -3.04
CA PHE A 142 18.07 -14.11 -3.16
C PHE A 142 19.51 -13.72 -2.75
N ASP A 143 20.47 -14.53 -3.16
CA ASP A 143 21.89 -14.30 -2.92
C ASP A 143 22.43 -13.16 -3.79
N LYS A 144 23.38 -12.36 -3.28
CA LYS A 144 23.92 -11.16 -3.95
C LYS A 144 22.86 -10.33 -4.66
N LEU A 145 22.16 -9.48 -3.90
CA LEU A 145 21.04 -8.71 -4.42
C LEU A 145 21.39 -7.92 -5.71
N HIS A 146 20.74 -8.28 -6.83
CA HIS A 146 20.99 -7.70 -8.15
C HIS A 146 19.67 -7.18 -8.79
N PRO A 147 19.71 -6.47 -9.93
CA PRO A 147 18.52 -5.87 -10.56
C PRO A 147 17.40 -6.87 -10.88
N GLY A 148 17.75 -8.11 -11.23
CA GLY A 148 16.78 -9.20 -11.45
C GLY A 148 15.92 -9.49 -10.21
N HIS A 149 16.50 -9.53 -9.01
CA HIS A 149 15.74 -9.68 -7.77
C HIS A 149 14.82 -8.49 -7.52
N LYS A 150 15.32 -7.26 -7.71
CA LYS A 150 14.49 -6.05 -7.55
C LYS A 150 13.28 -6.08 -8.49
N ASN A 151 13.48 -6.46 -9.75
CA ASN A 151 12.39 -6.59 -10.71
C ASN A 151 11.38 -7.69 -10.31
N PHE A 152 11.87 -8.86 -9.87
CA PHE A 152 11.02 -9.95 -9.36
C PHE A 152 10.16 -9.49 -8.18
N PHE A 153 10.75 -8.77 -7.22
CA PHE A 153 10.01 -8.21 -6.07
C PHE A 153 8.98 -7.17 -6.50
N THR A 154 9.32 -6.30 -7.44
CA THR A 154 8.40 -5.30 -7.99
C THR A 154 7.22 -5.96 -8.72
N GLN A 155 7.48 -7.01 -9.52
CA GLN A 155 6.42 -7.78 -10.18
C GLN A 155 5.50 -8.44 -9.14
N ALA A 156 6.07 -9.10 -8.12
CA ALA A 156 5.30 -9.75 -7.07
C ALA A 156 4.46 -8.75 -6.25
N LYS A 157 5.03 -7.59 -5.92
CA LYS A 157 4.33 -6.50 -5.21
C LYS A 157 3.13 -5.94 -5.99
N LYS A 158 3.12 -6.04 -7.32
CA LYS A 158 1.97 -5.59 -8.14
C LYS A 158 0.80 -6.57 -8.13
N LEU A 159 1.00 -7.81 -7.67
CA LEU A 159 -0.06 -8.83 -7.67
C LEU A 159 -0.99 -8.72 -6.47
N ALA A 160 -0.59 -8.04 -5.40
CA ALA A 160 -1.27 -8.06 -4.12
C ALA A 160 -1.01 -6.77 -3.32
N ASP A 161 -1.89 -6.47 -2.36
CA ASP A 161 -1.75 -5.33 -1.46
C ASP A 161 -0.54 -5.46 -0.53
N GLU A 162 -0.22 -6.69 -0.12
CA GLU A 162 0.91 -7.00 0.76
C GLU A 162 1.82 -8.08 0.15
N LEU A 163 3.13 -7.85 0.23
CA LEU A 163 4.15 -8.79 -0.22
C LEU A 163 4.89 -9.38 0.99
N TYR A 164 4.99 -10.70 1.03
CA TYR A 164 5.80 -11.46 1.97
C TYR A 164 6.96 -12.12 1.22
N ILE A 165 8.18 -11.95 1.74
CA ILE A 165 9.39 -12.51 1.15
C ILE A 165 10.01 -13.51 2.13
N VAL A 166 10.11 -14.77 1.72
CA VAL A 166 10.75 -15.84 2.49
C VAL A 166 12.13 -16.14 1.94
N ILE A 167 13.14 -16.01 2.80
CA ILE A 167 14.53 -16.26 2.46
C ILE A 167 14.88 -17.69 2.85
N ALA A 168 15.40 -18.46 1.90
CA ALA A 168 15.88 -19.82 2.16
C ALA A 168 17.05 -19.81 3.14
N ARG A 169 17.03 -20.73 4.11
CA ARG A 169 18.13 -20.96 5.07
C ARG A 169 19.40 -21.43 4.38
N ASP A 170 20.57 -21.04 4.89
CA ASP A 170 21.86 -21.41 4.29
C ASP A 170 22.02 -22.94 4.16
N ASN A 171 21.65 -23.68 5.20
CA ASN A 171 21.68 -25.16 5.20
C ASN A 171 20.79 -25.76 4.10
N ASN A 172 19.57 -25.24 3.94
CA ASN A 172 18.65 -25.71 2.89
C ASN A 172 19.17 -25.40 1.49
N VAL A 173 19.84 -24.26 1.33
CA VAL A 173 20.44 -23.90 0.04
C VAL A 173 21.57 -24.86 -0.30
N LYS A 174 22.43 -25.17 0.68
CA LYS A 174 23.50 -26.18 0.53
C LYS A 174 22.92 -27.53 0.14
N GLN A 175 21.87 -28.00 0.83
CA GLN A 175 21.23 -29.29 0.53
C GLN A 175 20.68 -29.39 -0.90
N VAL A 176 20.11 -28.30 -1.43
CA VAL A 176 19.43 -28.31 -2.74
C VAL A 176 20.37 -27.98 -3.89
N LYS A 177 21.31 -27.06 -3.68
CA LYS A 177 22.21 -26.54 -4.74
C LYS A 177 23.63 -27.08 -4.65
N ASN A 178 23.93 -27.89 -3.64
CA ASN A 178 25.27 -28.38 -3.32
C ASN A 178 26.33 -27.27 -3.16
N LYS A 179 25.90 -26.05 -2.83
CA LYS A 179 26.76 -24.87 -2.62
C LYS A 179 26.12 -23.94 -1.59
N LEU A 180 26.94 -23.33 -0.74
CA LEU A 180 26.49 -22.27 0.16
C LEU A 180 26.24 -20.96 -0.62
N PRO A 181 25.28 -20.13 -0.20
CA PRO A 181 25.19 -18.74 -0.65
C PRO A 181 26.49 -17.98 -0.36
N GLN A 182 26.75 -16.93 -1.15
CA GLN A 182 27.86 -16.03 -0.88
C GLN A 182 27.56 -15.11 0.29
N ASP A 183 26.35 -14.54 0.33
CA ASP A 183 25.85 -13.81 1.49
C ASP A 183 25.11 -14.78 2.44
N ASN A 184 25.50 -14.79 3.72
CA ASN A 184 24.78 -15.58 4.72
C ASN A 184 23.32 -15.13 4.88
N GLU A 185 22.49 -15.99 5.46
CA GLU A 185 21.05 -15.76 5.54
C GLU A 185 20.63 -14.48 6.30
N LEU A 186 21.42 -14.06 7.30
CA LEU A 186 21.17 -12.82 8.05
C LEU A 186 21.51 -11.58 7.21
N ALA A 187 22.61 -11.63 6.45
CA ALA A 187 22.98 -10.58 5.51
C ALA A 187 21.92 -10.44 4.41
N ARG A 188 21.49 -11.56 3.80
CA ARG A 188 20.40 -11.58 2.80
C ARG A 188 19.10 -11.00 3.38
N LEU A 189 18.74 -11.35 4.61
CA LEU A 189 17.59 -10.78 5.32
C LEU A 189 17.70 -9.27 5.48
N LYS A 190 18.83 -8.77 5.97
CA LYS A 190 19.07 -7.33 6.16
C LYS A 190 19.00 -6.58 4.83
N ASN A 191 19.67 -7.11 3.79
CA ASN A 191 19.71 -6.49 2.47
C ASN A 191 18.33 -6.34 1.84
N ILE A 192 17.46 -7.34 1.99
CA ILE A 192 16.09 -7.30 1.44
C ILE A 192 15.18 -6.42 2.30
N LYS A 193 15.31 -6.43 3.63
CA LYS A 193 14.56 -5.53 4.53
C LYS A 193 14.81 -4.07 4.18
N ASN A 194 16.07 -3.69 3.90
CA ASN A 194 16.45 -2.32 3.57
C ASN A 194 15.81 -1.78 2.27
N LEU A 195 15.23 -2.64 1.43
CA LEU A 195 14.49 -2.20 0.24
C LEU A 195 13.12 -1.60 0.58
N ASN A 196 12.57 -1.85 1.78
CA ASN A 196 11.24 -1.39 2.21
C ASN A 196 10.12 -1.73 1.19
N LEU A 197 10.26 -2.88 0.51
CA LEU A 197 9.31 -3.30 -0.53
C LEU A 197 8.23 -4.25 -0.03
N ALA A 198 8.50 -5.02 1.03
CA ALA A 198 7.65 -6.08 1.55
C ALA A 198 7.03 -5.70 2.90
N ALA A 199 5.83 -6.21 3.17
CA ALA A 199 5.20 -6.12 4.48
C ALA A 199 6.01 -6.90 5.52
N GLN A 200 6.55 -8.06 5.13
CA GLN A 200 7.44 -8.85 5.97
C GLN A 200 8.51 -9.56 5.14
N VAL A 201 9.73 -9.61 5.68
CA VAL A 201 10.85 -10.40 5.18
C VAL A 201 11.29 -11.33 6.29
N ILE A 202 11.26 -12.64 6.04
CA ILE A 202 11.43 -13.68 7.04
C ILE A 202 12.29 -14.83 6.55
N LEU A 203 12.93 -15.53 7.48
CA LEU A 203 13.67 -16.77 7.16
C LEU A 203 12.69 -17.95 7.05
N GLY A 204 13.01 -18.86 6.14
CA GLY A 204 12.29 -20.13 5.96
C GLY A 204 12.54 -21.13 7.11
N SER A 205 11.94 -22.31 6.96
CA SER A 205 12.13 -23.43 7.90
C SER A 205 13.58 -23.88 7.95
N GLN A 206 14.10 -24.22 9.15
CA GLN A 206 15.40 -24.88 9.30
C GLN A 206 15.39 -26.32 8.75
N ASN A 207 14.24 -27.00 8.84
CA ASN A 207 14.07 -28.34 8.29
C ASN A 207 13.42 -28.25 6.89
N TRP A 208 14.12 -28.78 5.87
CA TRP A 208 13.67 -28.85 4.48
C TRP A 208 12.33 -29.58 4.28
N GLN A 209 12.05 -30.63 5.06
CA GLN A 209 10.78 -31.35 5.01
C GLN A 209 9.59 -30.48 5.40
N HIS A 210 9.83 -29.41 6.17
CA HIS A 210 8.83 -28.45 6.64
C HIS A 210 8.88 -27.10 5.91
N ARG A 211 9.57 -27.01 4.76
CA ARG A 211 9.77 -25.75 4.02
C ARG A 211 8.49 -24.99 3.67
N TYR A 212 7.37 -25.68 3.52
CA TYR A 212 6.05 -25.07 3.23
C TYR A 212 5.25 -24.67 4.48
N ARG A 213 5.73 -24.93 5.71
CA ARG A 213 5.01 -24.57 6.95
C ARG A 213 4.70 -23.07 7.03
N ILE A 214 5.56 -22.24 6.45
CA ILE A 214 5.36 -20.80 6.42
C ILE A 214 4.14 -20.37 5.60
N ILE A 215 3.77 -21.15 4.58
CA ILE A 215 2.56 -20.90 3.78
C ILE A 215 1.32 -21.02 4.66
N ASN A 216 1.26 -22.01 5.57
CA ASN A 216 0.14 -22.15 6.50
C ASN A 216 0.09 -21.02 7.55
N LYS A 217 1.24 -20.45 7.89
CA LYS A 217 1.32 -19.31 8.83
C LYS A 217 0.85 -18.01 8.17
N ILE A 218 1.26 -17.76 6.92
CA ILE A 218 0.94 -16.53 6.19
C ILE A 218 -0.44 -16.60 5.53
N LYS A 219 -0.86 -17.79 5.09
CA LYS A 219 -2.09 -18.04 4.31
C LYS A 219 -2.23 -17.10 3.11
N PRO A 220 -1.23 -17.04 2.21
CA PRO A 220 -1.23 -16.06 1.13
C PRO A 220 -2.32 -16.33 0.10
N ASP A 221 -2.87 -15.27 -0.49
CA ASP A 221 -3.80 -15.38 -1.63
C ASP A 221 -3.08 -15.80 -2.91
N ILE A 222 -1.83 -15.37 -3.07
CA ILE A 222 -1.01 -15.61 -4.25
C ILE A 222 0.36 -16.14 -3.84
N ILE A 223 0.84 -17.18 -4.52
CA ILE A 223 2.23 -17.62 -4.47
C ILE A 223 2.87 -17.28 -5.82
N ALA A 224 3.81 -16.33 -5.81
CA ALA A 224 4.52 -15.90 -7.00
C ALA A 224 5.87 -16.62 -7.10
N LEU A 225 6.09 -17.29 -8.23
CA LEU A 225 7.29 -18.06 -8.52
C LEU A 225 8.14 -17.35 -9.56
N GLY A 226 9.46 -17.41 -9.41
CA GLY A 226 10.41 -16.99 -10.43
C GLY A 226 10.31 -17.88 -11.66
N TYR A 227 10.62 -17.32 -12.84
CA TYR A 227 10.55 -18.02 -14.12
C TYR A 227 11.45 -19.28 -14.16
N ASP A 228 12.57 -19.25 -13.44
CA ASP A 228 13.60 -20.27 -13.38
C ASP A 228 13.46 -21.24 -12.18
N GLN A 229 12.47 -21.03 -11.32
CA GLN A 229 12.28 -21.87 -10.14
C GLN A 229 11.71 -23.25 -10.51
N LYS A 230 12.54 -24.28 -10.41
CA LYS A 230 12.15 -25.68 -10.56
C LYS A 230 11.49 -26.19 -9.27
N ILE A 231 10.20 -25.89 -9.10
CA ILE A 231 9.40 -26.33 -7.95
C ILE A 231 8.47 -27.47 -8.40
N ASN A 232 8.36 -28.51 -7.58
CA ASN A 232 7.37 -29.56 -7.80
C ASN A 232 5.95 -29.01 -7.56
N MET A 233 5.23 -28.76 -8.65
CA MET A 233 3.89 -28.15 -8.61
C MET A 233 2.84 -29.09 -8.01
N ALA A 234 2.96 -30.40 -8.22
CA ALA A 234 2.04 -31.38 -7.64
C ALA A 234 2.16 -31.40 -6.11
N GLU A 235 3.39 -31.42 -5.59
CA GLU A 235 3.65 -31.38 -4.16
C GLU A 235 3.13 -30.08 -3.53
N LEU A 236 3.43 -28.92 -4.15
CA LEU A 236 2.98 -27.63 -3.64
C LEU A 236 1.44 -27.54 -3.60
N LYS A 237 0.75 -27.96 -4.66
CA LYS A 237 -0.72 -28.02 -4.71
C LYS A 237 -1.29 -28.95 -3.63
N ALA A 238 -0.69 -30.13 -3.42
CA ALA A 238 -1.11 -31.06 -2.37
C ALA A 238 -0.97 -30.44 -0.96
N LYS A 239 0.12 -29.69 -0.71
CA LYS A 239 0.30 -28.97 0.56
C LYS A 239 -0.71 -27.85 0.75
N LEU A 240 -1.02 -27.07 -0.29
CA LEU A 240 -2.06 -26.04 -0.22
C LEU A 240 -3.42 -26.65 0.12
N LYS A 241 -3.79 -27.77 -0.52
CA LYS A 241 -5.02 -28.50 -0.20
C LYS A 241 -5.02 -28.98 1.26
N LYS A 242 -3.92 -29.54 1.75
CA LYS A 242 -3.76 -29.96 3.16
C LYS A 242 -3.93 -28.79 4.14
N TYR A 243 -3.52 -27.58 3.76
CA TYR A 243 -3.70 -26.37 4.57
C TYR A 243 -5.06 -25.68 4.37
N GLY A 244 -5.95 -26.21 3.52
CA GLY A 244 -7.24 -25.60 3.21
C GLY A 244 -7.14 -24.28 2.44
N LEU A 245 -6.03 -24.04 1.74
CA LEU A 245 -5.76 -22.78 1.03
C LEU A 245 -6.13 -22.88 -0.45
N LYS A 246 -6.81 -21.85 -0.96
CA LYS A 246 -7.15 -21.68 -2.39
C LYS A 246 -6.18 -20.75 -3.13
N SER A 247 -4.93 -20.66 -2.65
CA SER A 247 -3.92 -19.73 -3.16
C SER A 247 -3.68 -19.93 -4.67
N LYS A 248 -3.65 -18.83 -5.43
CA LYS A 248 -3.28 -18.86 -6.85
C LYS A 248 -1.77 -18.94 -6.99
N ILE A 249 -1.26 -19.84 -7.83
CA ILE A 249 0.17 -19.93 -8.12
C ILE A 249 0.43 -19.24 -9.46
N ILE A 250 1.30 -18.22 -9.47
CA ILE A 250 1.62 -17.42 -10.65
C ILE A 250 3.12 -17.50 -10.90
N ARG A 251 3.53 -17.74 -12.16
CA ARG A 251 4.93 -17.67 -12.56
C ARG A 251 5.21 -16.33 -13.22
N LEU A 252 6.16 -15.58 -12.66
CA LEU A 252 6.51 -14.23 -13.10
C LEU A 252 7.42 -14.24 -14.32
N LYS A 253 7.42 -13.14 -15.09
CA LYS A 253 8.19 -13.03 -16.33
C LYS A 253 9.68 -12.86 -16.04
N PRO A 254 10.57 -13.42 -16.88
CA PRO A 254 12.01 -13.18 -16.78
C PRO A 254 12.34 -11.71 -17.04
N TYR A 255 13.42 -11.23 -16.42
CA TYR A 255 13.99 -9.92 -16.67
C TYR A 255 15.42 -10.08 -17.19
N CYS A 256 15.62 -9.78 -18.48
CA CYS A 256 16.93 -9.86 -19.16
C CYS A 256 17.75 -11.12 -18.78
N PRO A 257 17.23 -12.33 -19.04
CA PRO A 257 17.80 -13.59 -18.54
C PRO A 257 19.22 -13.87 -19.05
N GLY A 258 19.61 -13.26 -20.18
CA GLY A 258 20.98 -13.33 -20.71
C GLY A 258 22.04 -12.63 -19.83
N LYS A 259 21.66 -11.58 -19.10
CA LYS A 259 22.56 -10.69 -18.34
C LYS A 259 22.40 -10.79 -16.82
N TYR A 260 21.20 -11.08 -16.31
CA TYR A 260 20.89 -11.04 -14.88
C TYR A 260 20.43 -12.37 -14.27
N LYS A 261 20.86 -13.52 -14.81
CA LYS A 261 20.61 -14.83 -14.20
C LYS A 261 21.55 -15.03 -13.02
N SER A 262 21.01 -15.35 -11.84
CA SER A 262 21.82 -15.54 -10.63
C SER A 262 22.86 -16.66 -10.76
N SER A 263 22.66 -17.62 -11.67
CA SER A 263 23.65 -18.67 -12.00
C SER A 263 24.73 -18.24 -13.00
N LYS A 264 24.66 -17.02 -13.55
CA LYS A 264 25.66 -16.46 -14.47
C LYS A 264 26.45 -15.30 -13.85
N ILE A 265 25.92 -14.72 -12.75
CA ILE A 265 26.57 -13.62 -12.01
C ILE A 265 27.38 -14.16 -10.81
N ASN A 266 27.16 -15.41 -10.37
CA ASN A 266 27.74 -16.03 -9.18
C ASN A 266 28.35 -17.42 -9.44
#